data_AF-A0A9W3CRH3-F1
#
_entry.id   AF-A0A9W3CRH3-F1
#
_cell.length_a   1.000
_cell.length_b   1.000
_cell.length_c   1.000
_cell.angle_alpha   90.00
_cell.angle_beta   90.00
_cell.angle_gamma   90.00
#
_symmetry.space_group_name_H-M   'P 1'
#
loop_
_entity.id
_entity.type
_entity.pdbx_description
1 polymer ?
#
loop_
_entity_poly.entity_id
_entity_poly.type
_entity_poly.pdbx_seq_one_letter_code
_entity_poly.pdbx_strand_id
1 'polypeptide(L)'
;MSKINNLEFAALNLSGDNYLQWALDAKILLRSKNLGDTITEGTEPSVKNKYMAIVIIRHHLVEGLKDQYLTIEDPLELWTQLKTRYDHQKTVILPKALYDWRNLRIQDYKFVEEYNSVMFKIVSKVKLCGETITDADMLEKTFSTFHTSNMLLQQQYREKGFSTYAALVSCLLLAEQNNELLMMNSELRPPGAKALPEAHAAIEPKDETPRESYRGRMRGRGRWQGSNRGFQPRGRGFQPRGRGF
;
A
#
# COMPACT_ATOMS: atom_id res chain seq x y z
N MET A 1 -12.36 -39.99 17.94
CA MET A 1 -11.31 -39.76 16.92
C MET A 1 -11.99 -39.14 15.70
N SER A 2 -11.81 -37.84 15.48
CA SER A 2 -12.33 -37.17 14.30
C SER A 2 -11.55 -37.64 13.08
N LYS A 3 -12.20 -38.33 12.13
CA LYS A 3 -11.62 -38.56 10.81
C LYS A 3 -11.28 -37.19 10.24
N ILE A 4 -10.01 -36.94 9.98
CA ILE A 4 -9.59 -35.79 9.19
C ILE A 4 -10.13 -36.07 7.79
N ASN A 5 -11.32 -35.55 7.50
CA ASN A 5 -11.84 -35.55 6.15
C ASN A 5 -10.93 -34.61 5.37
N ASN A 6 -10.11 -35.16 4.48
CA ASN A 6 -9.25 -34.39 3.59
C ASN A 6 -10.14 -33.68 2.57
N LEU A 7 -10.65 -32.51 2.94
CA LEU A 7 -11.38 -31.64 2.04
C LEU A 7 -10.40 -30.95 1.10
N GLU A 8 -10.76 -30.84 -0.19
CA GLU A 8 -9.96 -30.10 -1.17
C GLU A 8 -9.97 -28.59 -0.89
N PHE A 9 -11.03 -28.07 -0.26
CA PHE A 9 -11.14 -26.68 0.20
C PHE A 9 -12.09 -26.57 1.40
N ALA A 10 -12.16 -25.39 2.03
CA ALA A 10 -12.96 -25.20 3.23
C ALA A 10 -14.45 -25.52 3.01
N ALA A 11 -15.05 -26.30 3.92
CA ALA A 11 -16.48 -26.61 3.85
C ALA A 11 -17.35 -25.35 4.03
N LEU A 12 -18.50 -25.31 3.35
CA LEU A 12 -19.50 -24.27 3.52
C LEU A 12 -20.02 -24.31 4.95
N ASN A 13 -19.84 -23.22 5.69
CA ASN A 13 -20.31 -23.14 7.07
C ASN A 13 -21.79 -22.74 7.16
N LEU A 14 -22.38 -22.89 8.35
CA LEU A 14 -23.80 -22.60 8.57
C LEU A 14 -24.16 -21.13 8.34
N SER A 15 -23.25 -20.21 8.68
CA SER A 15 -23.47 -18.77 8.53
C SER A 15 -23.48 -18.31 7.08
N GLY A 16 -22.73 -19.01 6.21
CA GLY A 16 -22.56 -18.67 4.81
C GLY A 16 -21.58 -17.53 4.53
N ASP A 17 -20.85 -17.03 5.52
CA ASP A 17 -19.87 -15.95 5.31
C ASP A 17 -18.75 -16.33 4.30
N ASN A 18 -18.48 -17.63 4.16
CA ASN A 18 -17.56 -18.20 3.18
C ASN A 18 -18.25 -18.68 1.89
N TYR A 19 -19.55 -18.44 1.71
CA TYR A 19 -20.33 -18.98 0.58
C TYR A 19 -19.77 -18.59 -0.79
N LEU A 20 -19.38 -17.32 -0.98
CA LEU A 20 -18.88 -16.87 -2.29
C LEU A 20 -17.57 -17.57 -2.68
N GLN A 21 -16.67 -17.76 -1.70
CA GLN A 21 -15.42 -18.48 -1.90
C GLN A 21 -15.70 -19.97 -2.14
N TRP A 22 -16.53 -20.59 -1.29
CA TRP A 22 -16.94 -21.98 -1.42
C TRP A 22 -17.57 -22.28 -2.78
N ALA A 23 -18.47 -21.41 -3.26
CA ALA A 23 -19.13 -21.59 -4.55
C ALA A 23 -18.13 -21.50 -5.71
N LEU A 24 -17.16 -20.59 -5.63
CA LEU A 24 -16.10 -20.50 -6.63
C LEU A 24 -15.24 -21.77 -6.65
N ASP A 25 -14.79 -22.24 -5.49
CA ASP A 25 -13.93 -23.42 -5.36
C ASP A 25 -14.66 -24.71 -5.78
N ALA A 26 -15.91 -24.88 -5.35
CA ALA A 26 -16.77 -25.99 -5.74
C ALA A 26 -16.99 -26.04 -7.26
N LYS A 27 -17.25 -24.88 -7.87
CA LYS A 27 -17.42 -24.77 -9.33
C LYS A 27 -16.14 -25.13 -10.09
N ILE A 28 -14.97 -24.73 -9.58
CA ILE A 28 -13.67 -25.11 -10.16
C ILE A 28 -13.46 -26.62 -10.06
N LEU A 29 -13.71 -27.22 -8.88
CA LEU A 29 -13.56 -28.65 -8.66
C LEU A 29 -14.49 -29.50 -9.53
N LEU A 30 -15.74 -29.06 -9.71
CA LEU A 30 -16.67 -29.74 -10.61
C LEU A 30 -16.19 -29.65 -12.06
N ARG A 31 -15.74 -28.47 -12.50
CA ARG A 31 -15.22 -28.28 -13.87
C ARG A 31 -13.96 -29.09 -14.14
N SER A 32 -13.02 -29.15 -13.19
CA SER A 32 -11.79 -29.94 -13.35
C SER A 32 -12.07 -31.44 -13.47
N LYS A 33 -13.25 -31.91 -13.01
CA LYS A 33 -13.72 -33.29 -13.13
C LYS A 33 -14.71 -33.50 -14.28
N ASN A 34 -14.88 -32.53 -15.18
CA ASN A 34 -15.89 -32.54 -16.26
C ASN A 34 -17.33 -32.72 -15.76
N LEU A 35 -17.64 -32.18 -14.58
CA LEU A 35 -18.95 -32.20 -13.94
C LEU A 35 -19.61 -30.81 -13.93
N GLY A 36 -19.02 -29.80 -14.58
CA GLY A 36 -19.52 -28.43 -14.55
C GLY A 36 -20.95 -28.25 -15.06
N ASP A 37 -21.37 -29.07 -16.03
CA ASP A 37 -22.72 -29.02 -16.59
C ASP A 37 -23.77 -29.42 -15.54
N THR A 38 -23.43 -30.26 -14.57
CA THR A 38 -24.37 -30.76 -13.54
C THR A 38 -25.01 -29.69 -12.66
N ILE A 39 -24.42 -28.49 -12.62
CA ILE A 39 -24.92 -27.32 -11.88
C ILE A 39 -25.32 -26.16 -12.80
N THR A 40 -25.48 -26.44 -14.10
CA THR A 40 -25.85 -25.46 -15.12
C THR A 40 -27.24 -25.77 -15.65
N GLU A 41 -28.14 -24.78 -15.59
CA GLU A 41 -29.50 -24.89 -16.12
C GLU A 41 -29.50 -25.17 -17.62
N GLY A 42 -30.47 -25.95 -18.09
CA GLY A 42 -30.63 -26.29 -19.52
C GLY A 42 -29.66 -27.35 -20.05
N THR A 43 -28.87 -27.99 -19.19
CA THR A 43 -28.00 -29.11 -19.56
C THR A 43 -28.62 -30.45 -19.18
N GLU A 44 -28.25 -31.51 -19.90
CA GLU A 44 -28.69 -32.89 -19.62
C GLU A 44 -27.49 -33.79 -19.27
N PRO A 45 -26.89 -33.63 -18.07
CA PRO A 45 -25.79 -34.46 -17.64
C PRO A 45 -26.23 -35.92 -17.41
N SER A 46 -25.32 -36.86 -17.62
CA SER A 46 -25.58 -38.27 -17.31
C SER A 46 -25.91 -38.48 -15.83
N VAL A 47 -26.73 -39.50 -15.53
CA VAL A 47 -27.09 -39.89 -14.16
C VAL A 47 -25.85 -40.11 -13.30
N LYS A 48 -24.82 -40.78 -13.84
CA LYS A 48 -23.53 -40.97 -13.17
C LYS A 48 -22.88 -39.65 -12.78
N ASN A 49 -22.84 -38.69 -13.71
CA ASN A 49 -22.24 -37.38 -13.44
C ASN A 49 -23.02 -36.61 -12.37
N LYS A 50 -24.36 -36.71 -12.37
CA LYS A 50 -25.20 -36.11 -11.31
C LYS A 50 -24.83 -36.62 -9.92
N TYR A 51 -24.74 -37.94 -9.75
CA TYR A 51 -24.37 -38.55 -8.48
C TYR A 51 -22.92 -38.24 -8.07
N MET A 52 -21.98 -38.19 -9.02
CA MET A 52 -20.60 -37.78 -8.71
C MET A 52 -20.54 -36.33 -8.22
N ALA A 53 -21.28 -35.43 -8.87
CA ALA A 53 -21.32 -34.02 -8.50
C ALA A 53 -21.93 -33.79 -7.12
N ILE A 54 -23.05 -34.45 -6.82
CA ILE A 54 -23.71 -34.25 -5.53
C ILE A 54 -22.89 -34.80 -4.35
N VAL A 55 -22.15 -35.90 -4.55
CA VAL A 55 -21.19 -36.40 -3.55
C VAL A 55 -20.11 -35.36 -3.26
N ILE A 56 -19.56 -34.71 -4.29
CA ILE A 56 -18.56 -33.66 -4.13
C ILE A 56 -19.14 -32.46 -3.38
N ILE A 57 -20.32 -31.98 -3.77
CA ILE A 57 -20.96 -30.83 -3.13
C ILE A 57 -21.21 -31.13 -1.65
N ARG A 58 -21.85 -32.27 -1.34
CA ARG A 58 -22.14 -32.70 0.04
C ARG A 58 -20.88 -32.91 0.87
N HIS A 59 -19.78 -33.40 0.28
CA HIS A 59 -18.51 -33.57 0.98
C HIS A 59 -17.99 -32.25 1.55
N HIS A 60 -18.24 -31.15 0.83
CA HIS A 60 -17.81 -29.80 1.20
C HIS A 60 -18.88 -29.01 1.95
N LEU A 61 -19.86 -29.67 2.58
CA LEU A 61 -20.81 -29.04 3.51
C LEU A 61 -20.45 -29.40 4.95
N VAL A 62 -20.68 -28.50 5.90
CA VAL A 62 -20.69 -28.88 7.32
C VAL A 62 -21.87 -29.79 7.64
N GLU A 63 -21.75 -30.63 8.67
CA GLU A 63 -22.76 -31.65 9.03
C GLU A 63 -24.19 -31.07 9.14
N GLY A 64 -24.36 -29.92 9.81
CA GLY A 64 -25.69 -29.32 9.95
C GLY A 64 -26.36 -28.89 8.63
N LEU A 65 -25.58 -28.66 7.56
CA LEU A 65 -26.13 -28.45 6.21
C LEU A 65 -26.41 -29.77 5.51
N LYS A 66 -25.58 -30.81 5.73
CA LYS A 66 -25.86 -32.15 5.19
C LYS A 66 -27.20 -32.66 5.70
N ASP A 67 -27.48 -32.48 6.99
CA ASP A 67 -28.75 -32.86 7.61
C ASP A 67 -29.95 -32.12 6.99
N GLN A 68 -29.81 -30.82 6.70
CA GLN A 68 -30.88 -30.03 6.09
C GLN A 68 -31.18 -30.41 4.64
N TYR A 69 -30.16 -30.91 3.91
CA TYR A 69 -30.26 -31.18 2.48
C TYR A 69 -30.12 -32.67 2.13
N LEU A 70 -30.32 -33.57 3.10
CA LEU A 70 -30.06 -35.01 2.96
C LEU A 70 -30.93 -35.69 1.88
N THR A 71 -32.12 -35.15 1.61
CA THR A 71 -33.10 -35.73 0.66
C THR A 71 -32.92 -35.26 -0.78
N ILE A 72 -32.10 -34.23 -1.04
CA ILE A 72 -31.93 -33.69 -2.39
C ILE A 72 -30.97 -34.56 -3.17
N GLU A 73 -31.41 -35.22 -4.24
CA GLU A 73 -30.57 -36.09 -5.06
C GLU A 73 -30.04 -35.41 -6.34
N ASP A 74 -30.64 -34.28 -6.74
CA ASP A 74 -30.22 -33.53 -7.92
C ASP A 74 -29.20 -32.44 -7.55
N PRO A 75 -27.98 -32.43 -8.15
CA PRO A 75 -26.95 -31.46 -7.81
C PRO A 75 -27.33 -30.02 -8.22
N LEU A 76 -28.08 -29.83 -9.31
CA LEU A 76 -28.54 -28.51 -9.73
C LEU A 76 -29.54 -27.94 -8.73
N GLU A 77 -30.49 -28.75 -8.26
CA GLU A 77 -31.40 -28.38 -7.17
C GLU A 77 -30.62 -27.97 -5.91
N LEU A 78 -29.70 -28.81 -5.42
CA LEU A 78 -28.89 -28.51 -4.24
C LEU A 78 -28.10 -27.21 -4.40
N TRP A 79 -27.43 -27.05 -5.55
CA TRP A 79 -26.69 -25.84 -5.88
C TRP A 79 -27.57 -24.60 -5.85
N THR A 80 -28.77 -24.69 -6.40
CA THR A 80 -29.74 -23.59 -6.49
C THR A 80 -30.30 -23.23 -5.13
N GLN A 81 -30.61 -24.21 -4.27
CA GLN A 81 -31.07 -23.97 -2.91
C GLN A 81 -29.99 -23.31 -2.03
N LEU A 82 -28.74 -23.79 -2.12
CA LEU A 82 -27.60 -23.16 -1.44
C LEU A 82 -27.38 -21.73 -1.93
N LYS A 83 -27.48 -21.51 -3.24
CA LYS A 83 -27.41 -20.17 -3.82
C LYS A 83 -28.50 -19.27 -3.28
N THR A 84 -29.77 -19.67 -3.37
CA THR A 84 -30.89 -18.88 -2.85
C THR A 84 -30.73 -18.56 -1.37
N ARG A 85 -30.28 -19.52 -0.56
CA ARG A 85 -30.04 -19.32 0.87
C ARG A 85 -28.98 -18.26 1.15
N TYR A 86 -27.88 -18.27 0.41
CA TYR A 86 -26.68 -17.48 0.75
C TYR A 86 -26.38 -16.33 -0.22
N ASP A 87 -27.17 -16.09 -1.27
CA ASP A 87 -26.90 -15.01 -2.23
C ASP A 87 -26.93 -13.63 -1.56
N HIS A 88 -27.71 -13.49 -0.48
CA HIS A 88 -27.74 -12.28 0.36
C HIS A 88 -26.36 -11.92 0.95
N GLN A 89 -25.40 -12.85 1.03
CA GLN A 89 -24.06 -12.56 1.52
C GLN A 89 -23.36 -11.49 0.68
N LYS A 90 -23.67 -11.41 -0.62
CA LYS A 90 -23.17 -10.33 -1.49
C LYS A 90 -23.58 -8.94 -0.99
N THR A 91 -24.79 -8.81 -0.45
CA THR A 91 -25.31 -7.50 0.02
C THR A 91 -24.63 -7.04 1.32
N VAL A 92 -23.95 -7.94 2.04
CA VAL A 92 -23.18 -7.60 3.25
C VAL A 92 -21.69 -7.46 2.92
N ILE A 93 -21.14 -8.38 2.13
CA ILE A 93 -19.71 -8.41 1.80
C ILE A 93 -19.32 -7.22 0.93
N LEU A 94 -20.14 -6.88 -0.08
CA LEU A 94 -19.81 -5.82 -1.03
C LEU A 94 -19.72 -4.43 -0.36
N PRO A 95 -20.73 -3.94 0.40
CA PRO A 95 -20.62 -2.64 1.06
C PRO A 95 -19.45 -2.56 2.04
N LYS A 96 -19.14 -3.66 2.73
CA LYS A 96 -17.98 -3.74 3.63
C LYS A 96 -16.66 -3.64 2.85
N ALA A 97 -16.52 -4.39 1.76
CA ALA A 97 -15.33 -4.32 0.92
C ALA A 97 -15.15 -2.94 0.26
N LEU A 98 -16.23 -2.29 -0.17
CA LEU A 98 -16.20 -0.92 -0.68
C LEU A 98 -15.87 0.11 0.40
N TYR A 99 -16.34 -0.10 1.63
CA TYR A 99 -15.94 0.72 2.78
C TYR A 99 -14.43 0.56 3.06
N ASP A 100 -13.94 -0.68 3.13
CA ASP A 100 -12.52 -0.97 3.32
C ASP A 100 -11.68 -0.34 2.19
N TRP A 101 -12.14 -0.45 0.93
CA TRP A 101 -11.50 0.18 -0.23
C TRP A 101 -11.41 1.71 -0.11
N ARG A 102 -12.49 2.37 0.30
CA ARG A 102 -12.50 3.84 0.48
C ARG A 102 -11.50 4.30 1.54
N ASN A 103 -11.36 3.54 2.62
CA ASN A 103 -10.50 3.88 3.75
C ASN A 103 -9.08 3.32 3.65
N LEU A 104 -8.79 2.50 2.64
CA LEU A 104 -7.46 1.97 2.40
C LEU A 104 -6.49 3.08 1.99
N ARG A 105 -5.37 3.21 2.71
CA ARG A 105 -4.33 4.20 2.44
C ARG A 105 -2.95 3.59 2.63
N ILE A 106 -2.03 3.81 1.69
CA ILE A 106 -0.67 3.25 1.79
C ILE A 106 0.09 3.81 2.98
N GLN A 107 -0.13 5.07 3.34
CA GLN A 107 0.50 5.73 4.50
C GLN A 107 0.16 5.10 5.86
N ASP A 108 -0.90 4.30 5.95
CA ASP A 108 -1.31 3.66 7.21
C ASP A 108 -0.53 2.35 7.49
N TYR A 109 0.31 1.92 6.55
CA TYR A 109 1.10 0.69 6.64
C TYR A 109 2.59 1.02 6.75
N LYS A 110 3.30 0.21 7.52
CA LYS A 110 4.75 0.35 7.66
C LYS A 110 5.49 -0.20 6.45
N PHE A 111 5.00 -1.31 5.90
CA PHE A 111 5.62 -2.00 4.78
C PHE A 111 4.72 -2.04 3.55
N VAL A 112 5.31 -1.91 2.37
CA VAL A 112 4.59 -1.99 1.09
C VAL A 112 3.91 -3.35 0.90
N GLU A 113 4.52 -4.43 1.38
CA GLU A 113 3.96 -5.78 1.30
C GLU A 113 2.63 -5.92 2.08
N GLU A 114 2.54 -5.32 3.27
CA GLU A 114 1.32 -5.35 4.09
C GLU A 114 0.17 -4.63 3.39
N TYR A 115 0.44 -3.42 2.89
CA TYR A 115 -0.52 -2.65 2.09
C TYR A 115 -1.00 -3.44 0.87
N ASN A 116 -0.05 -4.02 0.12
CA ASN A 116 -0.34 -4.80 -1.08
C ASN A 116 -1.24 -6.01 -0.77
N SER A 117 -0.96 -6.72 0.32
CA SER A 117 -1.76 -7.86 0.79
C SER A 117 -3.20 -7.45 1.10
N VAL A 118 -3.40 -6.34 1.83
CA VAL A 118 -4.75 -5.84 2.16
C VAL A 118 -5.47 -5.35 0.91
N MET A 119 -4.79 -4.65 0.00
CA MET A 119 -5.35 -4.20 -1.26
C MET A 119 -5.90 -5.38 -2.07
N PHE A 120 -5.11 -6.44 -2.28
CA PHE A 120 -5.57 -7.62 -3.01
C PHE A 120 -6.69 -8.38 -2.29
N LYS A 121 -6.68 -8.42 -0.95
CA LYS A 121 -7.78 -8.99 -0.16
C LYS A 121 -9.10 -8.24 -0.36
N ILE A 122 -9.06 -6.92 -0.48
CA ILE A 122 -10.25 -6.10 -0.75
C ILE A 122 -10.71 -6.28 -2.20
N VAL A 123 -9.79 -6.14 -3.16
CA VAL A 123 -10.08 -6.28 -4.59
C VAL A 123 -10.67 -7.65 -4.93
N SER A 124 -10.13 -8.73 -4.34
CA SER A 124 -10.68 -10.08 -4.53
C SER A 124 -12.11 -10.23 -3.98
N LYS A 125 -12.43 -9.63 -2.83
CA LYS A 125 -13.80 -9.63 -2.29
C LYS A 125 -14.78 -8.87 -3.19
N VAL A 126 -14.38 -7.71 -3.70
CA VAL A 126 -15.20 -6.93 -4.64
C VAL A 126 -15.44 -7.75 -5.92
N LYS A 127 -14.39 -8.40 -6.44
CA LYS A 127 -14.45 -9.31 -7.59
C LYS A 127 -15.36 -10.52 -7.38
N LEU A 128 -15.32 -11.13 -6.19
CA LEU A 128 -16.22 -12.23 -5.82
C LEU A 128 -17.69 -11.80 -5.79
N CYS A 129 -17.97 -10.52 -5.54
CA CYS A 129 -19.32 -9.97 -5.57
C CYS A 129 -19.78 -9.57 -6.98
N GLY A 130 -18.93 -9.69 -8.00
CA GLY A 130 -19.24 -9.36 -9.39
C GLY A 130 -18.87 -7.94 -9.83
N GLU A 131 -18.27 -7.14 -8.95
CA GLU A 131 -17.74 -5.83 -9.29
C GLU A 131 -16.24 -5.90 -9.56
N THR A 132 -15.68 -4.96 -10.32
CA THR A 132 -14.25 -4.98 -10.66
C THR A 132 -13.59 -3.66 -10.31
N ILE A 133 -12.48 -3.74 -9.58
CA ILE A 133 -11.54 -2.64 -9.39
C ILE A 133 -10.45 -2.84 -10.44
N THR A 134 -10.19 -1.83 -11.25
CA THR A 134 -9.21 -1.88 -12.34
C THR A 134 -7.80 -1.59 -11.84
N ASP A 135 -6.78 -1.91 -12.65
CA ASP A 135 -5.41 -1.48 -12.38
C ASP A 135 -5.30 0.03 -12.22
N ALA A 136 -6.02 0.81 -13.05
CA ALA A 136 -6.05 2.26 -12.95
C ALA A 136 -6.59 2.74 -11.58
N ASP A 137 -7.64 2.09 -11.07
CA ASP A 137 -8.20 2.40 -9.75
C ASP A 137 -7.20 2.07 -8.63
N MET A 138 -6.46 0.97 -8.73
CA MET A 138 -5.42 0.57 -7.76
C MET A 138 -4.21 1.50 -7.79
N LEU A 139 -3.79 1.93 -8.99
CA LEU A 139 -2.74 2.93 -9.16
C LEU A 139 -3.16 4.26 -8.53
N GLU A 140 -4.34 4.77 -8.90
CA GLU A 140 -4.84 6.05 -8.38
C GLU A 140 -5.07 5.99 -6.86
N LYS A 141 -5.61 4.88 -6.34
CA LYS A 141 -5.75 4.65 -4.88
C LYS A 141 -4.40 4.73 -4.17
N THR A 142 -3.36 4.14 -4.75
CA THR A 142 -2.03 4.14 -4.15
C THR A 142 -1.43 5.55 -4.19
N PHE A 143 -1.48 6.23 -5.33
CA PHE A 143 -0.92 7.58 -5.48
C PHE A 143 -1.67 8.64 -4.68
N SER A 144 -2.97 8.54 -4.52
CA SER A 144 -3.78 9.52 -3.78
C SER A 144 -3.65 9.40 -2.27
N THR A 145 -3.03 8.33 -1.76
CA THR A 145 -2.97 8.02 -0.32
C THR A 145 -1.55 7.99 0.26
N PHE A 146 -0.57 8.52 -0.47
CA PHE A 146 0.76 8.79 0.07
C PHE A 146 0.69 9.85 1.18
N HIS A 147 1.57 9.71 2.17
CA HIS A 147 1.75 10.72 3.20
C HIS A 147 2.19 12.05 2.59
N THR A 148 1.74 13.18 3.16
CA THR A 148 2.01 14.53 2.62
C THR A 148 3.50 14.83 2.48
N SER A 149 4.34 14.28 3.35
CA SER A 149 5.81 14.40 3.24
C SER A 149 6.39 13.75 1.99
N ASN A 150 5.68 12.80 1.39
CA ASN A 150 6.11 12.00 0.25
C ASN A 150 5.47 12.49 -1.06
N MET A 151 4.95 13.73 -1.09
CA MET A 151 4.31 14.32 -2.27
C MET A 151 5.23 14.33 -3.50
N LEU A 152 6.53 14.61 -3.34
CA LEU A 152 7.48 14.60 -4.45
C LEU A 152 7.69 13.19 -5.01
N LEU A 153 7.85 12.19 -4.12
CA LEU A 153 8.00 10.79 -4.52
C LEU A 153 6.76 10.29 -5.26
N GLN A 154 5.58 10.70 -4.81
CA GLN A 154 4.32 10.40 -5.47
C GLN A 154 4.26 10.97 -6.90
N GLN A 155 4.69 12.22 -7.10
CA GLN A 155 4.79 12.82 -8.43
C GLN A 155 5.77 12.05 -9.32
N GLN A 156 6.95 11.70 -8.81
CA GLN A 156 7.94 10.91 -9.55
C GLN A 156 7.39 9.56 -10.03
N TYR A 157 6.64 8.84 -9.18
CA TYR A 157 6.04 7.58 -9.61
C TYR A 157 4.89 7.75 -10.59
N ARG A 158 4.14 8.86 -10.53
CA ARG A 158 3.12 9.18 -11.55
C ARG A 158 3.74 9.47 -12.92
N GLU A 159 4.83 10.23 -12.95
CA GLU A 159 5.56 10.56 -14.18
C GLU A 159 6.15 9.33 -14.87
N LYS A 160 6.46 8.26 -14.12
CA LYS A 160 6.89 6.98 -14.71
C LYS A 160 5.81 6.29 -15.55
N GLY A 161 4.54 6.67 -15.41
CA GLY A 161 3.47 6.22 -16.30
C GLY A 161 3.17 4.72 -16.27
N PHE A 162 3.14 4.10 -15.07
CA PHE A 162 2.80 2.68 -14.93
C PHE A 162 1.40 2.37 -15.50
N SER A 163 1.30 1.31 -16.31
CA SER A 163 0.04 0.83 -16.87
C SER A 163 -0.66 -0.25 -16.02
N THR A 164 0.08 -0.90 -15.13
CA THR A 164 -0.43 -1.97 -14.26
C THR A 164 0.00 -1.73 -12.81
N TYR A 165 -0.84 -2.15 -11.86
CA TYR A 165 -0.53 -2.04 -10.44
C TYR A 165 0.68 -2.90 -10.05
N ALA A 166 0.83 -4.09 -10.66
CA ALA A 166 1.96 -4.98 -10.42
C ALA A 166 3.32 -4.31 -10.71
N ALA A 167 3.41 -3.50 -11.76
CA ALA A 167 4.62 -2.75 -12.09
C ALA A 167 4.95 -1.68 -11.04
N LEU A 168 3.93 -0.97 -10.54
CA LEU A 168 4.08 0.02 -9.46
C LEU A 168 4.56 -0.65 -8.18
N VAL A 169 3.87 -1.71 -7.71
CA VAL A 169 4.21 -2.39 -6.45
C VAL A 169 5.62 -2.96 -6.49
N SER A 170 6.04 -3.56 -7.60
CA SER A 170 7.41 -4.06 -7.76
C SER A 170 8.44 -2.93 -7.58
N CYS A 171 8.16 -1.74 -8.12
CA CYS A 171 9.05 -0.59 -7.98
C CYS A 171 9.05 -0.02 -6.55
N LEU A 172 7.92 -0.06 -5.85
CA LEU A 172 7.81 0.38 -4.45
C LEU A 172 8.55 -0.57 -3.51
N LEU A 173 8.40 -1.89 -3.68
CA LEU A 173 9.11 -2.91 -2.91
C LEU A 173 10.63 -2.80 -3.09
N LEU A 174 11.09 -2.61 -4.33
CA LEU A 174 12.52 -2.42 -4.61
C LEU A 174 13.05 -1.14 -3.95
N ALA A 175 12.27 -0.05 -3.97
CA ALA A 175 12.68 1.20 -3.34
C ALA A 175 12.74 1.08 -1.81
N GLU A 176 11.79 0.37 -1.20
CA GLU A 176 11.79 0.08 0.24
C GLU A 176 13.06 -0.68 0.65
N GLN A 177 13.39 -1.78 -0.03
CA GLN A 177 14.61 -2.57 0.23
C GLN A 177 15.90 -1.75 0.02
N ASN A 178 15.96 -0.95 -1.05
CA ASN A 178 17.12 -0.09 -1.30
C ASN A 178 17.30 0.97 -0.20
N ASN A 179 16.21 1.54 0.32
CA ASN A 179 16.27 2.49 1.43
C ASN A 179 16.77 1.82 2.72
N GLU A 180 16.32 0.61 3.03
CA GLU A 180 16.83 -0.15 4.17
C GLU A 180 18.34 -0.40 4.07
N LEU A 181 18.83 -0.80 2.88
CA LEU A 181 20.26 -0.98 2.64
C LEU A 181 21.05 0.33 2.78
N LEU A 182 20.51 1.44 2.30
CA LEU A 182 21.13 2.76 2.45
C LEU A 182 21.26 3.15 3.94
N MET A 183 20.23 2.88 4.74
CA MET A 183 20.26 3.13 6.18
C MET A 183 21.33 2.27 6.87
N MET A 184 21.38 0.96 6.59
CA MET A 184 22.43 0.08 7.12
C MET A 184 23.84 0.55 6.74
N ASN A 185 24.04 0.94 5.48
CA ASN A 185 25.34 1.47 5.02
C ASN A 185 25.74 2.76 5.74
N SER A 186 24.77 3.61 6.09
CA SER A 186 25.03 4.84 6.83
C SER A 186 25.44 4.56 8.28
N GLU A 187 24.84 3.56 8.91
CA GLU A 187 25.12 3.15 10.30
C GLU A 187 26.46 2.45 10.45
N LEU A 188 26.95 1.76 9.41
CA LEU A 188 28.28 1.11 9.38
C LEU A 188 29.45 2.11 9.36
N ARG A 189 29.19 3.43 9.26
CA ARG A 189 30.24 4.45 9.28
C ARG A 189 30.91 4.49 10.68
N PRO A 190 32.24 4.27 10.79
CA PRO A 190 32.92 4.29 12.08
C PRO A 190 32.77 5.64 12.80
N PRO A 191 32.60 5.67 14.13
CA PRO A 191 32.61 6.91 14.90
C PRO A 191 33.96 7.61 14.71
N GLY A 192 33.94 8.81 14.11
CA GLY A 192 35.15 9.59 13.81
C GLY A 192 35.55 9.68 12.33
N ALA A 193 34.82 9.04 11.41
CA ALA A 193 35.02 9.27 9.98
C ALA A 193 34.69 10.72 9.61
N LYS A 194 35.62 11.44 8.97
CA LYS A 194 35.39 12.80 8.45
C LYS A 194 34.15 12.80 7.54
N ALA A 195 33.30 13.82 7.68
CA ALA A 195 32.24 14.05 6.71
C ALA A 195 32.86 14.12 5.31
N LEU A 196 32.31 13.36 4.35
CA LEU A 196 32.68 13.52 2.95
C LEU A 196 32.37 14.96 2.54
N PRO A 197 33.20 15.61 1.71
CA PRO A 197 32.85 16.91 1.15
C PRO A 197 31.50 16.78 0.45
N GLU A 198 30.53 17.62 0.82
CA GLU A 198 29.29 17.74 0.06
C GLU A 198 29.67 18.07 -1.39
N ALA A 199 29.38 17.16 -2.32
CA ALA A 199 29.72 17.33 -3.74
C ALA A 199 28.96 18.52 -4.40
N HIS A 200 28.13 19.23 -3.64
CA HIS A 200 27.33 20.36 -4.08
C HIS A 200 27.29 21.53 -3.08
N ALA A 201 28.19 21.56 -2.08
CA ALA A 201 28.33 22.75 -1.27
C ALA A 201 28.85 23.88 -2.17
N ALA A 202 27.98 24.86 -2.45
CA ALA A 202 28.37 26.07 -3.15
C ALA A 202 29.41 26.80 -2.28
N ILE A 203 30.69 26.62 -2.61
CA ILE A 203 31.78 27.37 -2.02
C ILE A 203 31.66 28.77 -2.63
N GLU A 204 31.09 29.72 -1.90
CA GLU A 204 31.29 31.13 -2.23
C GLU A 204 32.78 31.44 -2.13
N PRO A 205 33.42 31.95 -3.20
CA PRO A 205 34.84 32.28 -3.14
C PRO A 205 35.04 33.47 -2.19
N LYS A 206 35.74 33.23 -1.08
CA LYS A 206 36.31 34.32 -0.30
C LYS A 206 37.50 34.89 -1.07
N ASP A 207 37.42 36.17 -1.41
CA ASP A 207 38.51 36.95 -1.96
C ASP A 207 39.70 36.99 -0.98
N GLU A 208 40.68 36.12 -1.19
CA GLU A 208 41.98 36.21 -0.54
C GLU A 208 42.90 37.14 -1.34
N THR A 209 43.00 38.39 -0.90
CA THR A 209 44.08 39.29 -1.35
C THR A 209 45.33 39.02 -0.49
N PRO A 210 46.50 38.71 -1.08
CA PRO A 210 47.72 38.52 -0.30
C PRO A 210 48.38 39.88 -0.05
N ARG A 211 48.56 40.27 1.23
CA ARG A 211 49.43 41.40 1.60
C ARG A 211 50.76 40.89 2.14
N GLU A 212 51.79 41.19 1.37
CA GLU A 212 53.19 40.89 1.57
C GLU A 212 53.77 41.42 2.89
N SER A 213 54.67 40.62 3.44
CA SER A 213 55.52 40.92 4.59
C SER A 213 56.74 41.76 4.19
N TYR A 214 57.00 42.89 4.86
CA TYR A 214 58.35 43.49 4.90
C TYR A 214 58.63 44.33 6.18
N ARG A 215 59.74 43.98 6.84
CA ARG A 215 60.71 44.79 7.64
C ARG A 215 60.36 45.29 9.06
N GLY A 216 61.00 44.66 10.06
CA GLY A 216 62.27 45.14 10.63
C GLY A 216 62.33 46.45 11.45
N ARG A 217 62.48 46.28 12.78
CA ARG A 217 63.31 46.99 13.80
C ARG A 217 63.36 48.55 13.94
N MET A 218 63.17 48.95 15.21
CA MET A 218 63.82 49.99 16.03
C MET A 218 63.35 51.48 16.04
N ARG A 219 62.94 51.88 17.26
CA ARG A 219 63.24 53.11 18.05
C ARG A 219 63.25 54.48 17.36
N GLY A 220 62.35 55.36 17.80
CA GLY A 220 62.47 56.82 17.68
C GLY A 220 61.54 57.55 18.67
N ARG A 221 62.13 58.36 19.55
CA ARG A 221 61.45 59.24 20.52
C ARG A 221 60.77 60.42 19.81
N GLY A 222 59.64 60.88 20.34
CA GLY A 222 59.07 62.18 19.98
C GLY A 222 57.79 62.50 20.75
N ARG A 223 57.93 63.20 21.88
CA ARG A 223 56.84 63.96 22.53
C ARG A 223 56.38 65.07 21.58
N TRP A 224 55.08 65.35 21.47
CA TRP A 224 54.52 66.71 21.47
C TRP A 224 53.05 66.67 21.91
N GLN A 225 52.73 67.56 22.84
CA GLN A 225 51.42 67.80 23.42
C GLN A 225 50.53 68.57 22.44
N GLY A 226 49.21 68.41 22.55
CA GLY A 226 48.25 69.20 21.78
C GLY A 226 46.81 68.92 22.18
N SER A 227 46.38 69.57 23.26
CA SER A 227 45.00 69.64 23.73
C SER A 227 44.04 70.16 22.64
N ASN A 228 42.89 69.51 22.42
CA ASN A 228 41.64 70.27 22.43
C ASN A 228 40.41 69.41 22.71
N ARG A 229 39.63 69.90 23.68
CA ARG A 229 38.35 69.37 24.13
C ARG A 229 37.23 69.84 23.19
N GLY A 230 36.28 68.93 22.98
CA GLY A 230 34.85 69.25 23.02
C GLY A 230 34.22 69.74 21.72
N PHE A 231 33.29 68.94 21.18
CA PHE A 231 31.89 69.36 21.00
C PHE A 231 31.03 68.15 20.59
N GLN A 232 30.10 67.73 21.45
CA GLN A 232 28.83 67.14 21.02
C GLN A 232 27.79 68.24 21.17
N PRO A 233 26.78 68.27 20.28
CA PRO A 233 25.46 67.99 20.83
C PRO A 233 24.56 67.12 19.95
N ARG A 234 23.76 66.35 20.68
CA ARG A 234 22.56 65.61 20.28
C ARG A 234 21.58 66.39 19.38
N GLY A 235 20.87 65.65 18.54
CA GLY A 235 19.50 65.96 18.09
C GLY A 235 18.90 64.73 17.42
N ARG A 236 17.99 63.99 18.08
CA ARG A 236 16.54 63.88 17.76
C ARG A 236 16.30 63.81 16.24
N GLY A 237 15.88 62.71 15.62
CA GLY A 237 14.79 61.81 15.99
C GLY A 237 13.69 61.96 14.93
N PHE A 238 13.43 60.93 14.12
CA PHE A 238 12.16 60.78 13.37
C PHE A 238 12.02 59.36 12.79
N GLN A 239 11.08 58.60 13.32
CA GLN A 239 10.24 57.61 12.63
C GLN A 239 8.82 58.23 12.67
N PRO A 240 7.88 57.99 11.72
CA PRO A 240 7.41 56.62 11.46
C PRO A 240 6.68 56.30 10.11
N ARG A 241 6.50 54.98 9.89
CA ARG A 241 5.32 54.22 9.41
C ARG A 241 4.64 54.45 8.02
N GLY A 242 4.28 53.30 7.45
CA GLY A 242 3.11 52.99 6.59
C GLY A 242 3.47 51.87 5.61
N ARG A 243 3.00 50.61 5.60
CA ARG A 243 1.70 49.91 5.74
C ARG A 243 0.64 50.22 4.66
N GLY A 244 0.18 49.15 4.01
CA GLY A 244 -1.05 49.03 3.19
C GLY A 244 -0.76 49.04 1.69
N PHE A 245 -1.19 48.08 0.87
CA PHE A 245 -2.21 47.03 0.96
C PHE A 245 -1.73 45.76 0.26
#